data_AF-A0A357WU31-F1
#
_entry.id   AF-A0A357WU31-F1
#
_cell.length_a   1.000
_cell.length_b   1.000
_cell.length_c   1.000
_cell.angle_alpha   90.00
_cell.angle_beta   90.00
_cell.angle_gamma   90.00
#
_symmetry.space_group_name_H-M   'P 1'
#
loop_
_entity.id
_entity.type
_entity.pdbx_description
1 polymer ?
#
loop_
_entity_poly.entity_id
_entity_poly.type
_entity_poly.pdbx_seq_one_letter_code
_entity_poly.pdbx_strand_id
1 'polypeptide(L)'
;MRGKKPAATLENLWDALITSSYLTACGATLAENSTWVLPANECLPALTGTIDRNSVTEKTEFITWGNPKVQMILSAIARFIETHGNCIRRVTAKTSNGNDIVGYLVATHQGTQLITNYSMLADIEIDSSAEITKADIALAQKNLDVYATRISAAIDRAEKVEALNIDYATLHLSLIETVAVNLLQDAVNRGEGLFWTAIKDIETNTKPTQLTVPADGFVGHENELLFPVQINSDEMYVPLNDLLLDSTLEYACRIADGMKVKKSELRTDEVIRRITRRRIK
;
A
#
# COMPACT_ATOMS: atom_id res chain seq x y z
N MET A 1 10.97 16.71 -7.79
CA MET A 1 11.31 16.66 -6.34
C MET A 1 12.34 15.56 -6.13
N ARG A 2 13.56 15.86 -5.68
CA ARG A 2 14.52 14.81 -5.30
C ARG A 2 13.91 14.03 -4.13
N GLY A 3 13.64 12.74 -4.33
CA GLY A 3 13.05 11.88 -3.31
C GLY A 3 13.90 11.92 -2.05
N LYS A 4 13.32 12.40 -0.94
CA LYS A 4 13.99 12.27 0.36
C LYS A 4 14.12 10.77 0.64
N LYS A 5 15.34 10.32 0.94
CA LYS A 5 15.57 8.93 1.35
C LYS A 5 14.77 8.64 2.63
N PRO A 6 14.15 7.46 2.75
CA PRO A 6 13.47 7.04 3.97
C PRO A 6 14.40 7.13 5.19
N ALA A 7 13.83 7.33 6.39
CA ALA A 7 14.58 7.33 7.64
C ALA A 7 15.16 5.95 8.01
N ALA A 8 14.55 4.89 7.49
CA ALA A 8 15.06 3.53 7.52
C ALA A 8 14.49 2.78 6.30
N THR A 9 15.34 2.00 5.64
CA THR A 9 15.00 1.18 4.47
C THR A 9 15.04 -0.30 4.82
N LEU A 10 14.63 -1.18 3.89
CA LEU A 10 14.80 -2.62 4.06
C LEU A 10 16.29 -2.99 4.13
N GLU A 11 17.11 -2.31 3.35
CA GLU A 11 18.55 -2.46 3.35
C GLU A 11 19.16 -2.06 4.69
N ASN A 12 18.63 -0.99 5.33
CA ASN A 12 19.07 -0.63 6.68
C ASN A 12 18.67 -1.65 7.74
N LEU A 13 17.48 -2.27 7.63
CA LEU A 13 17.10 -3.37 8.52
C LEU A 13 18.06 -4.54 8.36
N TRP A 14 18.33 -4.93 7.12
CA TRP A 14 19.25 -6.02 6.81
C TRP A 14 20.65 -5.75 7.34
N ASP A 15 21.19 -4.57 7.03
CA ASP A 15 22.50 -4.10 7.52
C ASP A 15 22.56 -4.16 9.05
N ALA A 16 21.54 -3.65 9.75
CA ALA A 16 21.45 -3.70 11.20
C ALA A 16 21.46 -5.13 11.76
N LEU A 17 20.80 -6.09 11.09
CA LEU A 17 20.76 -7.48 11.54
C LEU A 17 22.10 -8.20 11.35
N ILE A 18 22.74 -8.02 10.18
CA ILE A 18 23.97 -8.75 9.84
C ILE A 18 25.22 -8.15 10.50
N THR A 19 25.22 -6.86 10.83
CA THR A 19 26.35 -6.16 11.47
C THR A 19 26.22 -6.08 12.99
N SER A 20 25.09 -6.49 13.56
CA SER A 20 24.87 -6.41 15.01
C SER A 20 25.78 -7.36 15.78
N SER A 21 26.75 -6.79 16.49
CA SER A 21 27.61 -7.53 17.43
C SER A 21 26.82 -8.23 18.53
N TYR A 22 25.72 -7.64 18.99
CA TYR A 22 24.81 -8.26 19.96
C TYR A 22 24.15 -9.53 19.40
N LEU A 23 23.58 -9.45 18.19
CA LEU A 23 22.95 -10.62 17.57
C LEU A 23 24.00 -11.70 17.25
N THR A 24 25.19 -11.31 16.80
CA THR A 24 26.32 -12.24 16.62
C THR A 24 26.71 -12.93 17.92
N ALA A 25 26.77 -12.20 19.05
CA ALA A 25 27.02 -12.78 20.37
C ALA A 25 25.89 -13.74 20.81
N CYS A 26 24.67 -13.53 20.33
CA CYS A 26 23.54 -14.46 20.49
C CYS A 26 23.58 -15.66 19.51
N GLY A 27 24.64 -15.79 18.70
CA GLY A 27 24.81 -16.88 17.74
C GLY A 27 24.29 -16.60 16.34
N ALA A 28 23.93 -15.35 16.03
CA ALA A 28 23.50 -14.98 14.69
C ALA A 28 24.67 -15.08 13.70
N THR A 29 24.41 -15.66 12.53
CA THR A 29 25.40 -15.85 11.46
C THR A 29 24.81 -15.53 10.10
N LEU A 30 25.65 -15.00 9.20
CA LEU A 30 25.32 -14.82 7.80
C LEU A 30 25.95 -15.98 7.01
N ALA A 31 25.11 -16.80 6.39
CA ALA A 31 25.54 -17.88 5.51
C ALA A 31 25.91 -17.33 4.11
N GLU A 32 26.73 -18.10 3.37
CA GLU A 32 27.25 -17.70 2.04
C GLU A 32 26.16 -17.39 1.00
N ASN A 33 24.97 -17.96 1.15
CA ASN A 33 23.82 -17.74 0.28
C ASN A 33 22.98 -16.51 0.66
N SER A 34 23.55 -15.52 1.36
CA SER A 34 22.82 -14.34 1.85
C SER A 34 21.61 -14.68 2.73
N THR A 35 21.66 -15.83 3.42
CA THR A 35 20.69 -16.22 4.44
C THR A 35 21.25 -15.90 5.81
N TRP A 36 20.52 -15.11 6.59
CA TRP A 36 20.84 -14.80 7.96
C TRP A 36 20.10 -15.76 8.89
N VAL A 37 20.83 -16.32 9.84
CA VAL A 37 20.33 -17.31 10.78
C VAL A 37 20.55 -16.80 12.20
N LEU A 38 19.47 -16.70 12.97
CA LEU A 38 19.46 -16.46 14.41
C LEU A 38 18.89 -17.71 15.11
N PRO A 39 19.67 -18.40 15.95
CA PRO A 39 19.15 -19.48 16.77
C PRO A 39 18.22 -18.94 17.86
N ALA A 40 17.22 -19.74 18.26
CA ALA A 40 16.38 -19.39 19.39
C ALA A 40 17.20 -19.37 20.69
N ASN A 41 16.91 -18.40 21.55
CA ASN A 41 17.38 -18.36 22.94
C ASN A 41 16.25 -17.88 23.86
N GLU A 42 16.55 -17.68 25.15
CA GLU A 42 15.53 -17.30 26.15
C GLU A 42 14.82 -15.97 25.82
N CYS A 43 15.46 -15.06 25.08
CA CYS A 43 14.96 -13.72 24.80
C CYS A 43 14.62 -13.46 23.33
N LEU A 44 15.12 -14.28 22.40
CA LEU A 44 15.01 -14.06 20.96
C LEU A 44 14.44 -15.31 20.23
N PRO A 45 13.57 -15.13 19.24
CA PRO A 45 13.03 -16.24 18.45
C PRO A 45 14.08 -16.81 17.50
N ALA A 46 13.90 -18.07 17.10
CA ALA A 46 14.63 -18.62 15.96
C ALA A 46 14.13 -17.98 14.65
N LEU A 47 15.04 -17.43 13.86
CA LEU A 47 14.75 -16.84 12.56
C LEU A 47 15.82 -17.24 11.56
N THR A 48 15.41 -17.81 10.44
CA THR A 48 16.25 -18.00 9.26
C THR A 48 15.60 -17.19 8.14
N GLY A 49 16.30 -16.22 7.57
CA GLY A 49 15.68 -15.33 6.60
C GLY A 49 16.66 -14.56 5.71
N THR A 50 16.10 -13.93 4.69
CA THR A 50 16.83 -13.16 3.68
C THR A 50 15.98 -12.00 3.19
N ILE A 51 16.63 -10.97 2.63
CA ILE A 51 15.95 -9.88 1.90
C ILE A 51 15.87 -10.12 0.39
N ASP A 52 16.42 -11.24 -0.13
CA ASP A 52 16.21 -11.65 -1.51
C ASP A 52 14.94 -12.48 -1.64
N ARG A 53 13.92 -11.94 -2.32
CA ARG A 53 12.64 -12.62 -2.53
C ARG A 53 12.77 -13.95 -3.27
N ASN A 54 13.77 -14.09 -4.14
CA ASN A 54 13.96 -15.30 -4.93
C ASN A 54 14.57 -16.45 -4.11
N SER A 55 15.16 -16.12 -2.95
CA SER A 55 15.82 -17.07 -2.05
C SER A 55 14.92 -17.52 -0.88
N VAL A 56 13.65 -17.10 -0.87
CA VAL A 56 12.64 -17.49 0.12
C VAL A 56 12.22 -18.94 -0.09
N THR A 57 12.16 -19.71 0.99
CA THR A 57 11.73 -21.11 0.98
C THR A 57 10.78 -21.37 2.15
N GLU A 58 10.25 -22.58 2.29
CA GLU A 58 9.48 -22.97 3.48
C GLU A 58 10.28 -22.84 4.80
N LYS A 59 11.62 -22.85 4.72
CA LYS A 59 12.52 -22.75 5.88
C LYS A 59 13.24 -21.39 6.00
N THR A 60 13.15 -20.55 4.97
CA THR A 60 13.84 -19.25 4.90
C THR A 60 12.80 -18.17 4.68
N GLU A 61 12.55 -17.35 5.69
CA GLU A 61 11.54 -16.30 5.65
C GLU A 61 12.05 -15.03 4.95
N PHE A 62 11.15 -14.30 4.31
CA PHE A 62 11.45 -12.96 3.83
C PHE A 62 11.54 -11.98 5.01
N ILE A 63 12.71 -11.38 5.21
CA ILE A 63 12.92 -10.37 6.25
C ILE A 63 12.34 -9.04 5.76
N THR A 64 11.50 -8.44 6.59
CA THR A 64 10.87 -7.14 6.35
C THR A 64 10.42 -6.55 7.68
N TRP A 65 10.16 -5.25 7.72
CA TRP A 65 9.56 -4.57 8.88
C TRP A 65 8.21 -5.19 9.29
N GLY A 66 7.48 -5.84 8.38
CA GLY A 66 6.23 -6.54 8.70
C GLY A 66 6.39 -7.98 9.23
N ASN A 67 7.62 -8.52 9.33
CA ASN A 67 7.81 -9.91 9.75
C ASN A 67 7.60 -10.04 11.29
N PRO A 68 6.72 -10.94 11.77
CA PRO A 68 6.43 -11.08 13.20
C PRO A 68 7.65 -11.42 14.07
N LYS A 69 8.57 -12.26 13.59
CA LYS A 69 9.78 -12.62 14.33
C LYS A 69 10.77 -11.47 14.38
N VAL A 70 10.88 -10.68 13.30
CA VAL A 70 11.64 -9.43 13.33
C VAL A 70 11.08 -8.47 14.37
N GLN A 71 9.75 -8.33 14.45
CA GLN A 71 9.10 -7.51 15.48
C GLN A 71 9.37 -8.00 16.91
N MET A 72 9.44 -9.31 17.13
CA MET A 72 9.84 -9.88 18.42
C MET A 72 11.30 -9.53 18.77
N ILE A 73 12.23 -9.65 17.81
CA ILE A 73 13.65 -9.27 18.01
C ILE A 73 13.75 -7.79 18.38
N LEU A 74 13.11 -6.91 17.61
CA LEU A 74 13.13 -5.46 17.86
C LEU A 74 12.52 -5.11 19.23
N SER A 75 11.45 -5.80 19.62
CA SER A 75 10.80 -5.62 20.92
C SER A 75 11.68 -6.07 22.09
N ALA A 76 12.41 -7.19 21.93
CA ALA A 76 13.37 -7.66 22.92
C ALA A 76 14.53 -6.64 23.12
N ILE A 77 15.03 -6.09 22.02
CA ILE A 77 16.07 -5.05 22.04
C ILE A 77 15.52 -3.74 22.65
N ALA A 78 14.29 -3.33 22.31
CA ALA A 78 13.68 -2.13 22.87
C ALA A 78 13.59 -2.21 24.41
N ARG A 79 13.21 -3.36 24.96
CA ARG A 79 13.20 -3.60 26.41
C ARG A 79 14.59 -3.50 27.04
N PHE A 80 15.63 -3.93 26.34
CA PHE A 80 17.01 -3.75 26.80
C PHE A 80 17.47 -2.28 26.74
N ILE A 81 17.03 -1.53 25.74
CA ILE A 81 17.29 -0.08 25.67
C ILE A 81 16.66 0.65 26.85
N GLU A 82 15.46 0.26 27.28
CA GLU A 82 14.77 0.87 28.42
C GLU A 82 15.57 0.78 29.73
N THR A 83 16.38 -0.28 29.92
CA THR A 83 17.26 -0.42 31.09
C THR A 83 18.43 0.57 31.08
N HIS A 84 18.73 1.15 29.92
CA HIS A 84 19.80 2.15 29.71
C HIS A 84 19.20 3.56 29.60
N GLY A 85 18.08 3.80 30.27
CA GLY A 85 17.31 5.05 30.22
C GLY A 85 18.08 6.31 30.62
N ASN A 86 19.23 6.17 31.28
CA ASN A 86 20.15 7.26 31.62
C ASN A 86 20.90 7.80 30.41
N CYS A 87 21.31 6.94 29.46
CA CYS A 87 22.12 7.32 28.30
C CYS A 87 21.41 7.12 26.95
N ILE A 88 20.29 6.40 26.92
CA ILE A 88 19.45 6.22 25.73
C ILE A 88 17.99 6.41 26.11
N ARG A 89 17.30 7.33 25.43
CA ARG A 89 15.88 7.61 25.67
C ARG A 89 15.10 7.63 24.37
N ARG A 90 14.06 6.80 24.28
CA ARG A 90 13.06 6.89 23.22
C ARG A 90 12.23 8.16 23.40
N VAL A 91 12.13 8.97 22.35
CA VAL A 91 11.29 10.17 22.26
C VAL A 91 10.27 9.92 21.14
N THR A 92 9.02 10.30 21.37
CA THR A 92 7.92 10.05 20.42
C THR A 92 7.19 11.35 20.13
N ALA A 93 6.97 11.64 18.86
CA ALA A 93 6.11 12.73 18.40
C ALA A 93 4.96 12.15 17.59
N LYS A 94 3.86 12.89 17.52
CA LYS A 94 2.69 12.52 16.72
C LYS A 94 2.68 13.30 15.41
N THR A 95 2.35 12.63 14.32
CA THR A 95 1.94 13.30 13.08
C THR A 95 0.53 13.88 13.21
N SER A 96 0.14 14.72 12.25
CA SER A 96 -1.23 15.23 12.07
C SER A 96 -2.31 14.13 12.12
N ASN A 97 -2.05 12.96 11.53
CA ASN A 97 -2.95 11.82 11.50
C ASN A 97 -2.79 10.84 12.70
N GLY A 98 -2.01 11.20 13.72
CA GLY A 98 -1.90 10.43 14.96
C GLY A 98 -0.91 9.26 14.93
N ASN A 99 -0.18 9.06 13.82
CA ASN A 99 0.91 8.10 13.74
C ASN A 99 2.10 8.53 14.61
N ASP A 100 2.82 7.55 15.13
CA ASP A 100 4.03 7.79 15.93
C ASP A 100 5.25 7.98 15.04
N ILE A 101 5.99 9.05 15.31
CA ILE A 101 7.36 9.22 14.86
C ILE A 101 8.26 9.00 16.07
N VAL A 102 9.21 8.09 15.91
CA VAL A 102 10.14 7.71 16.96
C VAL A 102 11.52 8.28 16.66
N GLY A 103 12.11 8.92 17.66
CA GLY A 103 13.53 9.25 17.71
C GLY A 103 14.17 8.66 18.96
N TYR A 104 15.49 8.49 18.93
CA TYR A 104 16.27 8.07 20.09
C TYR A 104 17.22 9.19 20.48
N LEU A 105 17.06 9.74 21.68
CA LEU A 105 18.01 10.66 22.28
C LEU A 105 19.12 9.83 22.94
N VAL A 106 20.36 10.08 22.55
CA VAL A 106 21.53 9.31 23.00
C VAL A 106 22.53 10.26 23.63
N ALA A 107 23.07 9.89 24.79
CA ALA A 107 24.20 10.59 25.40
C ALA A 107 25.51 10.12 24.74
N THR A 108 26.32 11.07 24.31
CA THR A 108 27.64 10.85 23.72
C THR A 108 28.68 11.65 24.48
N HIS A 109 29.96 11.39 24.24
CA HIS A 109 31.05 12.18 24.83
C HIS A 109 31.02 13.68 24.44
N GLN A 110 30.30 14.05 23.38
CA GLN A 110 30.15 15.43 22.91
C GLN A 110 28.84 16.09 23.39
N GLY A 111 28.03 15.37 24.17
CA GLY A 111 26.70 15.80 24.62
C GLY A 111 25.58 14.91 24.09
N THR A 112 24.34 15.39 24.17
CA THR A 112 23.16 14.63 23.75
C THR A 112 22.87 14.80 22.26
N GLN A 113 22.51 13.71 21.59
CA GLN A 113 22.21 13.69 20.15
C GLN A 113 20.87 12.99 19.89
N LEU A 114 19.98 13.65 19.15
CA LEU A 114 18.71 13.07 18.71
C LEU A 114 18.88 12.33 17.38
N ILE A 115 18.72 11.01 17.42
CA ILE A 115 18.78 10.10 16.29
C ILE A 115 17.38 9.94 15.69
N THR A 116 17.22 10.33 14.42
CA THR A 116 15.95 10.23 13.67
C THR A 116 16.08 9.46 12.36
N ASN A 117 17.28 8.98 12.04
CA ASN A 117 17.59 8.33 10.78
C ASN A 117 18.73 7.32 10.96
N TYR A 118 18.69 6.20 10.24
CA TYR A 118 19.67 5.12 10.38
C TYR A 118 21.10 5.58 10.10
N SER A 119 21.30 6.46 9.13
CA SER A 119 22.64 6.96 8.77
C SER A 119 23.33 7.74 9.89
N MET A 120 22.58 8.19 10.91
CA MET A 120 23.16 8.89 12.07
C MET A 120 23.84 7.94 13.05
N LEU A 121 23.74 6.61 12.85
CA LEU A 121 24.35 5.60 13.71
C LEU A 121 25.82 5.30 13.37
N ALA A 122 26.32 5.71 12.20
CA ALA A 122 27.63 5.30 11.69
C ALA A 122 28.80 5.68 12.62
N ASP A 123 28.69 6.81 13.32
CA ASP A 123 29.76 7.38 14.14
C ASP A 123 29.32 7.61 15.60
N ILE A 124 28.28 6.89 16.06
CA ILE A 124 27.73 7.13 17.39
C ILE A 124 28.50 6.36 18.46
N GLU A 125 29.10 7.10 19.40
CA GLU A 125 29.72 6.56 20.60
C GLU A 125 28.85 6.90 21.81
N ILE A 126 28.19 5.87 22.36
CA ILE A 126 27.29 6.03 23.50
C ILE A 126 28.12 6.14 24.78
N ASP A 127 27.98 7.27 25.46
CA ASP A 127 28.55 7.47 26.80
C ASP A 127 27.57 6.93 27.84
N SER A 128 27.83 5.70 28.30
CA SER A 128 26.99 5.03 29.30
C SER A 128 27.09 5.65 30.70
N SER A 129 28.09 6.51 30.94
CA SER A 129 28.30 7.21 32.21
C SER A 129 27.59 8.57 32.26
N ALA A 130 27.27 9.15 31.10
CA ALA A 130 26.55 10.40 30.98
C ALA A 130 25.04 10.21 31.27
N GLU A 131 24.41 11.27 31.78
CA GLU A 131 22.98 11.30 32.10
C GLU A 131 22.26 12.29 31.18
N ILE A 132 21.21 11.81 30.52
CA ILE A 132 20.27 12.63 29.76
C ILE A 132 19.40 13.42 30.74
N THR A 133 19.48 14.74 30.69
CA THR A 133 18.71 15.61 31.59
C THR A 133 17.28 15.82 31.08
N LYS A 134 16.40 16.32 31.97
CA LYS A 134 15.04 16.73 31.57
C LYS A 134 15.03 17.85 30.52
N ALA A 135 16.04 18.72 30.54
CA ALA A 135 16.18 19.80 29.55
C ALA A 135 16.52 19.23 28.16
N ASP A 136 17.39 18.22 28.11
CA ASP A 136 17.74 17.51 26.87
C ASP A 136 16.51 16.83 26.27
N ILE A 137 15.72 16.15 27.10
CA ILE A 137 14.47 15.50 26.66
C ILE A 137 13.50 16.52 26.09
N ALA A 138 13.32 17.67 26.75
CA ALA A 138 12.42 18.72 26.27
C ALA A 138 12.89 19.32 24.93
N LEU A 139 14.20 19.53 24.76
CA LEU A 139 14.77 20.02 23.51
C LEU A 139 14.62 18.98 22.38
N ALA A 140 14.89 17.71 22.68
CA ALA A 140 14.72 16.61 21.74
C ALA A 140 13.26 16.45 21.30
N GLN A 141 12.31 16.53 22.24
CA GLN A 141 10.88 16.49 21.94
C GLN A 141 10.50 17.63 20.99
N LYS A 142 10.91 18.88 21.28
CA LYS A 142 10.65 20.03 20.41
C LYS A 142 11.23 19.84 19.00
N ASN A 143 12.45 19.31 18.90
CA ASN A 143 13.08 19.05 17.60
C ASN A 143 12.36 17.94 16.83
N LEU A 144 11.89 16.90 17.52
CA LEU A 144 11.12 15.81 16.93
C LEU A 144 9.73 16.28 16.48
N ASP A 145 9.07 17.17 17.22
CA ASP A 145 7.79 17.75 16.82
C ASP A 145 7.91 18.60 15.55
N VAL A 146 8.98 19.41 15.43
CA VAL A 146 9.28 20.16 14.19
C VAL A 146 9.50 19.20 13.02
N TYR A 147 10.24 18.11 13.26
CA TYR A 147 10.43 17.07 12.26
C TYR A 147 9.09 16.40 11.87
N ALA A 148 8.24 16.12 12.85
CA ALA A 148 6.92 15.52 12.67
C ALA A 148 6.00 16.39 11.82
N THR A 149 5.89 17.68 12.12
CA THR A 149 5.12 18.63 11.30
C THR A 149 5.61 18.66 9.86
N ARG A 150 6.94 18.63 9.65
CA ARG A 150 7.54 18.68 8.32
C ARG A 150 7.21 17.44 7.47
N ILE A 151 7.12 16.26 8.08
CA ILE A 151 6.81 15.02 7.34
C ILE A 151 5.30 14.75 7.27
N SER A 152 4.52 15.26 8.21
CA SER A 152 3.06 15.15 8.25
C SER A 152 2.43 15.59 6.93
N ALA A 153 2.86 16.72 6.36
CA ALA A 153 2.34 17.21 5.08
C ALA A 153 2.55 16.24 3.90
N ALA A 154 3.57 15.38 3.95
CA ALA A 154 3.79 14.36 2.92
C ALA A 154 2.92 13.13 3.16
N ILE A 155 2.73 12.74 4.41
CA ILE A 155 1.86 11.62 4.82
C ILE A 155 0.39 11.96 4.52
N ASP A 156 -0.08 13.13 4.96
CA ASP A 156 -1.43 13.62 4.69
C ASP A 156 -1.72 13.68 3.18
N ARG A 157 -0.71 14.07 2.39
CA ARG A 157 -0.83 14.09 0.93
C ARG A 157 -0.95 12.69 0.35
N ALA A 158 -0.19 11.72 0.84
CA ALA A 158 -0.27 10.34 0.37
C ALA A 158 -1.66 9.75 0.66
N GLU A 159 -2.18 9.92 1.88
CA GLU A 159 -3.52 9.45 2.25
C GLU A 159 -4.61 10.13 1.41
N LYS A 160 -4.51 11.45 1.21
CA LYS A 160 -5.46 12.18 0.35
C LYS A 160 -5.42 11.69 -1.09
N VAL A 161 -4.22 11.41 -1.63
CA VAL A 161 -4.06 10.89 -2.99
C VAL A 161 -4.60 9.47 -3.09
N GLU A 162 -4.38 8.62 -2.09
CA GLU A 162 -4.94 7.26 -2.04
C GLU A 162 -6.46 7.28 -2.00
N ALA A 163 -7.06 8.13 -1.16
CA ALA A 163 -8.52 8.31 -1.10
C ALA A 163 -9.07 8.77 -2.46
N LEU A 164 -8.46 9.79 -3.08
CA LEU A 164 -8.85 10.26 -4.41
C LEU A 164 -8.71 9.16 -5.48
N ASN A 165 -7.64 8.36 -5.42
CA ASN A 165 -7.45 7.25 -6.35
C ASN A 165 -8.54 6.18 -6.19
N ILE A 166 -8.99 5.90 -4.95
CA ILE A 166 -10.11 4.97 -4.68
C ILE A 166 -11.41 5.55 -5.24
N ASP A 167 -11.67 6.84 -5.01
CA ASP A 167 -12.86 7.52 -5.52
C ASP A 167 -12.90 7.47 -7.05
N TYR A 168 -11.77 7.80 -7.70
CA TYR A 168 -11.64 7.74 -9.15
C TYR A 168 -11.77 6.31 -9.66
N ALA A 169 -11.15 5.31 -9.02
CA ALA A 169 -11.30 3.91 -9.42
C ALA A 169 -12.77 3.45 -9.35
N THR A 170 -13.51 3.90 -8.33
CA THR A 170 -14.94 3.61 -8.17
C THR A 170 -15.78 4.28 -9.25
N LEU A 171 -15.46 5.53 -9.60
CA LEU A 171 -16.11 6.26 -10.68
C LEU A 171 -15.88 5.57 -12.04
N HIS A 172 -14.65 5.10 -12.31
CA HIS A 172 -14.33 4.35 -13.53
C HIS A 172 -15.03 3.01 -13.60
N LEU A 173 -15.11 2.29 -12.49
CA LEU A 173 -15.88 1.05 -12.41
C LEU A 173 -17.35 1.30 -12.73
N SER A 174 -17.93 2.38 -12.18
CA SER A 174 -19.31 2.78 -12.45
C SER A 174 -19.54 3.12 -13.93
N LEU A 175 -18.57 3.77 -14.58
CA LEU A 175 -18.63 4.06 -16.02
C LEU A 175 -18.62 2.76 -16.83
N ILE A 176 -17.68 1.86 -16.53
CA ILE A 176 -17.55 0.55 -17.18
C ILE A 176 -18.85 -0.26 -17.04
N GLU A 177 -19.44 -0.29 -15.83
CA GLU A 177 -20.71 -0.97 -15.57
C GLU A 177 -21.86 -0.38 -16.37
N THR A 178 -21.92 0.96 -16.44
CA THR A 178 -22.97 1.68 -17.18
C THR A 178 -22.87 1.41 -18.68
N VAL A 179 -21.66 1.44 -19.24
CA VAL A 179 -21.40 1.09 -20.65
C VAL A 179 -21.70 -0.38 -20.91
N ALA A 180 -21.33 -1.28 -20.00
CA ALA A 180 -21.64 -2.72 -20.12
C ALA A 180 -23.14 -2.97 -20.22
N VAL A 181 -23.91 -2.37 -19.31
CA VAL A 181 -25.38 -2.50 -19.31
C VAL A 181 -25.97 -1.94 -20.60
N ASN A 182 -25.49 -0.79 -21.07
CA ASN A 182 -25.96 -0.18 -22.31
C ASN A 182 -25.73 -1.08 -23.54
N LEU A 183 -24.50 -1.57 -23.73
CA LEU A 183 -24.14 -2.44 -24.85
C LEU A 183 -24.89 -3.78 -24.81
N LEU A 184 -25.01 -4.40 -23.64
CA LEU A 184 -25.74 -5.66 -23.48
C LEU A 184 -27.24 -5.48 -23.69
N GLN A 185 -27.82 -4.36 -23.22
CA GLN A 185 -29.23 -4.05 -23.44
C GLN A 185 -29.53 -3.82 -24.91
N ASP A 186 -28.65 -3.14 -25.63
CA ASP A 186 -28.75 -2.95 -27.08
C ASP A 186 -28.68 -4.29 -27.83
N ALA A 187 -27.77 -5.19 -27.44
CA ALA A 187 -27.72 -6.56 -27.98
C ALA A 187 -29.03 -7.33 -27.73
N VAL A 188 -29.60 -7.25 -26.52
CA VAL A 188 -30.93 -7.84 -26.21
C VAL A 188 -32.01 -7.26 -27.11
N ASN A 189 -32.00 -5.93 -27.32
CA ASN A 189 -32.98 -5.26 -28.18
C ASN A 189 -32.86 -5.69 -29.66
N ARG A 190 -31.66 -6.08 -30.11
CA ARG A 190 -31.43 -6.71 -31.42
C ARG A 190 -31.82 -8.19 -31.50
N GLY A 191 -32.20 -8.81 -30.37
CA GLY A 191 -32.63 -10.20 -30.30
C GLY A 191 -31.56 -11.18 -29.78
N GLU A 192 -30.40 -10.70 -29.34
CA GLU A 192 -29.32 -11.55 -28.80
C GLU A 192 -29.59 -11.97 -27.36
N GLY A 193 -30.30 -13.08 -27.20
CA GLY A 193 -30.72 -13.59 -25.89
C GLY A 193 -29.65 -14.33 -25.08
N LEU A 194 -28.59 -14.83 -25.73
CA LEU A 194 -27.50 -15.57 -25.09
C LEU A 194 -26.27 -14.69 -24.90
N PHE A 195 -25.72 -14.67 -23.68
CA PHE A 195 -24.67 -13.74 -23.28
C PHE A 195 -23.41 -13.87 -24.14
N TRP A 196 -22.90 -15.09 -24.36
CA TRP A 196 -21.65 -15.28 -25.10
C TRP A 196 -21.80 -14.99 -26.59
N THR A 197 -23.01 -15.12 -27.14
CA THR A 197 -23.31 -14.67 -28.51
C THR A 197 -23.32 -13.14 -28.57
N ALA A 198 -23.97 -12.49 -27.60
CA ALA A 198 -24.00 -11.03 -27.49
C ALA A 198 -22.58 -10.43 -27.35
N ILE A 199 -21.71 -11.01 -26.53
CA ILE A 199 -20.31 -10.56 -26.40
C ILE A 199 -19.58 -10.65 -27.74
N LYS A 200 -19.69 -11.77 -28.44
CA LYS A 200 -19.03 -11.96 -29.74
C LYS A 200 -19.56 -10.99 -30.80
N ASP A 201 -20.87 -10.74 -30.80
CA ASP A 201 -21.50 -9.75 -31.68
C ASP A 201 -20.95 -8.35 -31.39
N ILE A 202 -20.94 -7.93 -30.12
CA ILE A 202 -20.43 -6.62 -29.70
C ILE A 202 -18.95 -6.48 -30.08
N GLU A 203 -18.11 -7.46 -29.80
CA GLU A 203 -16.68 -7.46 -30.12
C GLU A 203 -16.42 -7.36 -31.64
N THR A 204 -17.23 -8.04 -32.46
CA THR A 204 -17.01 -8.10 -33.91
C THR A 204 -17.59 -6.90 -34.65
N ASN A 205 -18.74 -6.41 -34.21
CA ASN A 205 -19.57 -5.48 -34.98
C ASN A 205 -19.62 -4.05 -34.42
N THR A 206 -19.15 -3.83 -33.18
CA THR A 206 -19.13 -2.49 -32.59
C THR A 206 -17.97 -1.69 -33.17
N LYS A 207 -18.30 -0.55 -33.79
CA LYS A 207 -17.30 0.43 -34.25
C LYS A 207 -17.15 1.55 -33.23
N PRO A 208 -16.02 2.28 -33.23
CA PRO A 208 -15.88 3.50 -32.46
C PRO A 208 -17.05 4.44 -32.74
N THR A 209 -17.85 4.69 -31.70
CA THR A 209 -19.08 5.47 -31.78
C THR A 209 -19.28 6.23 -30.47
N GLN A 210 -20.16 7.23 -30.48
CA GLN A 210 -20.62 7.85 -29.25
C GLN A 210 -21.79 7.05 -28.70
N LEU A 211 -21.69 6.62 -27.44
CA LEU A 211 -22.78 6.01 -26.69
C LEU A 211 -23.52 7.06 -25.89
N THR A 212 -24.84 6.93 -25.78
CA THR A 212 -25.65 7.71 -24.85
C THR A 212 -26.05 6.82 -23.68
N VAL A 213 -25.67 7.22 -22.48
CA VAL A 213 -25.96 6.51 -21.23
C VAL A 213 -26.49 7.48 -20.16
N PRO A 214 -27.14 7.01 -19.08
CA PRO A 214 -27.57 7.89 -18.00
C PRO A 214 -26.40 8.61 -17.32
N ALA A 215 -26.57 9.89 -17.02
CA ALA A 215 -25.57 10.73 -16.33
C ALA A 215 -25.53 10.53 -14.81
N ASP A 216 -26.46 9.75 -14.24
CA ASP A 216 -26.59 9.52 -12.81
C ASP A 216 -25.28 9.03 -12.17
N GLY A 217 -24.74 9.84 -11.24
CA GLY A 217 -23.50 9.56 -10.53
C GLY A 217 -22.22 10.08 -11.21
N PHE A 218 -22.33 10.77 -12.36
CA PHE A 218 -21.18 11.34 -13.08
C PHE A 218 -21.21 12.87 -13.18
N VAL A 219 -22.35 13.51 -12.91
CA VAL A 219 -22.51 14.97 -12.98
C VAL A 219 -21.49 15.67 -12.09
N GLY A 220 -20.67 16.55 -12.65
CA GLY A 220 -19.62 17.29 -11.93
C GLY A 220 -18.30 16.55 -11.76
N HIS A 221 -18.19 15.31 -12.27
CA HIS A 221 -17.00 14.46 -12.20
C HIS A 221 -16.38 14.21 -13.58
N GLU A 222 -16.72 15.03 -14.59
CA GLU A 222 -16.30 14.83 -15.98
C GLU A 222 -14.78 14.87 -16.15
N ASN A 223 -14.10 15.72 -15.38
CA ASN A 223 -12.64 15.89 -15.41
C ASN A 223 -11.88 14.84 -14.58
N GLU A 224 -12.60 13.96 -13.89
CA GLU A 224 -12.04 12.91 -13.02
C GLU A 224 -12.00 11.55 -13.74
N LEU A 225 -12.66 11.44 -14.89
CA LEU A 225 -12.66 10.27 -15.77
C LEU A 225 -11.47 10.31 -16.74
N LEU A 226 -10.84 9.16 -16.95
CA LEU A 226 -9.80 8.93 -17.94
C LEU A 226 -10.36 8.93 -19.36
N PHE A 227 -11.64 8.58 -19.50
CA PHE A 227 -12.36 8.63 -20.77
C PHE A 227 -13.12 9.95 -20.87
N PRO A 228 -12.97 10.70 -21.97
CA PRO A 228 -13.68 11.96 -22.13
C PRO A 228 -15.19 11.69 -22.16
N VAL A 229 -15.97 12.43 -21.38
CA VAL A 229 -17.44 12.35 -21.42
C VAL A 229 -18.03 13.74 -21.58
N GLN A 230 -19.22 13.81 -22.16
CA GLN A 230 -20.01 15.04 -22.21
C GLN A 230 -21.34 14.80 -21.51
N ILE A 231 -21.69 15.63 -20.54
CA ILE A 231 -22.93 15.50 -19.80
C ILE A 231 -23.86 16.65 -20.17
N ASN A 232 -25.06 16.32 -20.65
CA ASN A 232 -26.13 17.27 -20.91
C ASN A 232 -27.40 16.82 -20.17
N SER A 233 -27.75 17.51 -19.09
CA SER A 233 -28.86 17.14 -18.20
C SER A 233 -28.72 15.69 -17.70
N ASP A 234 -29.60 14.80 -18.15
CA ASP A 234 -29.72 13.44 -17.64
C ASP A 234 -28.96 12.43 -18.52
N GLU A 235 -28.41 12.89 -19.64
CA GLU A 235 -27.67 12.08 -20.59
C GLU A 235 -26.17 12.37 -20.53
N MET A 236 -25.39 11.30 -20.56
CA MET A 236 -23.95 11.30 -20.70
C MET A 236 -23.59 10.67 -22.05
N TYR A 237 -22.81 11.40 -22.83
CA TYR A 237 -22.28 10.95 -24.11
C TYR A 237 -20.84 10.49 -23.93
N VAL A 238 -20.59 9.21 -24.23
CA VAL A 238 -19.31 8.54 -24.01
C VAL A 238 -18.76 8.08 -25.36
N PRO A 239 -17.63 8.64 -25.84
CA PRO A 239 -16.91 8.11 -26.99
C PRO A 239 -16.37 6.72 -26.66
N LEU A 240 -16.93 5.70 -27.29
CA LEU A 240 -16.49 4.33 -27.17
C LEU A 240 -15.23 4.14 -28.02
N ASN A 241 -14.09 3.98 -27.36
CA ASN A 241 -12.83 3.56 -27.97
C ASN A 241 -12.52 2.10 -27.62
N ASP A 242 -11.53 1.52 -28.30
CA ASP A 242 -11.17 0.10 -28.14
C ASP A 242 -10.82 -0.24 -26.68
N LEU A 243 -10.09 0.64 -25.97
CA LEU A 243 -9.71 0.40 -24.58
C LEU A 243 -10.92 0.33 -23.63
N LEU A 244 -11.89 1.24 -23.80
CA LEU A 244 -13.13 1.24 -23.01
C LEU A 244 -13.97 0.01 -23.35
N LEU A 245 -14.09 -0.33 -24.63
CA LEU A 245 -14.80 -1.51 -25.10
C LEU A 245 -14.21 -2.79 -24.50
N ASP A 246 -12.90 -2.99 -24.62
CA ASP A 246 -12.19 -4.16 -24.08
C ASP A 246 -12.38 -4.27 -22.56
N SER A 247 -12.20 -3.15 -21.84
CA SER A 247 -12.38 -3.11 -20.38
C SER A 247 -13.81 -3.48 -19.97
N THR A 248 -14.80 -2.98 -20.73
CA THR A 248 -16.22 -3.28 -20.53
C THR A 248 -16.57 -4.74 -20.80
N LEU A 249 -16.08 -5.31 -21.91
CA LEU A 249 -16.32 -6.71 -22.25
C LEU A 249 -15.63 -7.64 -21.25
N GLU A 250 -14.39 -7.36 -20.88
CA GLU A 250 -13.66 -8.13 -19.88
C GLU A 250 -14.38 -8.11 -18.52
N TYR A 251 -14.87 -6.94 -18.08
CA TYR A 251 -15.68 -6.83 -16.87
C TYR A 251 -16.94 -7.70 -16.96
N ALA A 252 -17.71 -7.60 -18.05
CA ALA A 252 -18.93 -8.38 -18.23
C ALA A 252 -18.66 -9.89 -18.24
N CYS A 253 -17.60 -10.34 -18.93
CA CYS A 253 -17.17 -11.73 -18.96
C CYS A 253 -16.78 -12.24 -17.56
N ARG A 254 -16.03 -11.45 -16.76
CA ARG A 254 -15.69 -11.82 -15.38
C ARG A 254 -16.93 -11.97 -14.51
N ILE A 255 -17.95 -11.14 -14.70
CA ILE A 255 -19.24 -11.28 -13.99
C ILE A 255 -19.94 -12.58 -14.41
N ALA A 256 -20.03 -12.85 -15.70
CA ALA A 256 -20.65 -14.05 -16.26
C ALA A 256 -19.96 -15.34 -15.78
N ASP A 257 -18.63 -15.40 -15.82
CA ASP A 257 -17.86 -16.54 -15.33
C ASP A 257 -18.10 -16.77 -13.82
N GLY A 258 -18.25 -15.68 -13.05
CA GLY A 258 -18.60 -15.72 -11.63
C GLY A 258 -20.02 -16.24 -11.32
N MET A 259 -20.92 -16.30 -12.31
CA MET A 259 -22.29 -16.81 -12.13
C MET A 259 -22.37 -18.35 -12.12
N LYS A 260 -21.32 -19.06 -12.56
CA LYS A 260 -21.25 -20.53 -12.57
C LYS A 260 -22.41 -21.21 -13.32
N VAL A 261 -22.89 -20.59 -14.40
CA VAL A 261 -23.90 -21.14 -15.32
C VAL A 261 -23.20 -21.66 -16.57
N LYS A 262 -23.75 -22.69 -17.23
CA LYS A 262 -23.20 -23.20 -18.50
C LYS A 262 -23.24 -22.10 -19.57
N LYS A 263 -22.17 -21.99 -20.36
CA LYS A 263 -22.05 -20.97 -21.40
C LYS A 263 -23.23 -20.97 -22.39
N SER A 264 -23.73 -22.14 -22.78
CA SER A 264 -24.86 -22.26 -23.71
C SER A 264 -26.22 -21.84 -23.15
N GLU A 265 -26.33 -21.65 -21.83
CA GLU A 265 -27.60 -21.39 -21.14
C GLU A 265 -27.66 -19.98 -20.53
N LEU A 266 -26.51 -19.32 -20.37
CA LEU A 266 -26.43 -18.01 -19.72
C LEU A 266 -27.08 -16.92 -20.58
N ARG A 267 -28.14 -16.31 -20.04
CA ARG A 267 -28.89 -15.27 -20.75
C ARG A 267 -28.32 -13.88 -20.51
N THR A 268 -28.36 -13.03 -21.54
CA THR A 268 -27.84 -11.67 -21.49
C THR A 268 -28.53 -10.81 -20.41
N ASP A 269 -29.85 -10.96 -20.25
CA ASP A 269 -30.66 -10.23 -19.27
C ASP A 269 -30.37 -10.64 -17.81
N GLU A 270 -29.91 -11.87 -17.58
CA GLU A 270 -29.47 -12.33 -16.27
C GLU A 270 -28.15 -11.68 -15.85
N VAL A 271 -27.21 -11.53 -16.80
CA VAL A 271 -25.93 -10.84 -16.57
C VAL A 271 -26.16 -9.35 -16.33
N ILE A 272 -27.01 -8.68 -17.13
CA ILE A 272 -27.41 -7.29 -16.90
C ILE A 272 -27.95 -7.11 -15.48
N ARG A 273 -28.92 -7.96 -15.06
CA ARG A 273 -29.48 -7.92 -13.70
C ARG A 273 -28.42 -8.13 -12.62
N ARG A 274 -27.38 -8.94 -12.87
CA ARG A 274 -26.27 -9.16 -11.93
C ARG A 274 -25.39 -7.93 -11.80
N ILE A 275 -25.09 -7.25 -12.90
CA ILE A 275 -24.30 -6.00 -12.91
C ILE A 275 -25.07 -4.89 -12.18
N THR A 276 -26.34 -4.65 -12.54
CA THR A 276 -27.16 -3.60 -11.92
C THR A 276 -27.35 -3.80 -10.41
N ARG A 277 -27.48 -5.05 -9.93
CA ARG A 277 -27.57 -5.34 -8.48
C ARG A 277 -26.30 -5.00 -7.70
N ARG A 278 -25.13 -5.01 -8.34
CA ARG A 278 -23.87 -4.64 -7.69
C ARG A 278 -23.75 -3.12 -7.53
N ARG A 279 -24.26 -2.34 -8.50
CA ARG A 279 -24.27 -0.87 -8.46
C ARG A 279 -25.07 -0.27 -7.29
N ILE A 280 -26.06 -0.99 -6.74
CA ILE A 280 -26.93 -0.51 -5.65
C ILE A 280 -26.35 -0.83 -4.25
N LYS A 281 -25.24 -1.57 -4.17
CA LYS A 281 -24.58 -1.91 -2.90
C LYS A 281 -23.35 -1.06 -2.66
#